data_AF-A0A820GQ64-F1
#
_entry.id   AF-A0A820GQ64-F1
#
_cell.length_a   1.000
_cell.length_b   1.000
_cell.length_c   1.000
_cell.angle_alpha   90.00
_cell.angle_beta   90.00
_cell.angle_gamma   90.00
#
_symmetry.space_group_name_H-M   'P 1'
#
loop_
_entity.id
_entity.type
_entity.pdbx_description
1 polymer ?
#
loop_
_entity_poly.entity_id
_entity_poly.type
_entity_poly.pdbx_seq_one_letter_code
_entity_poly.pdbx_strand_id
1 'polypeptide(L)'
;MVSIHARCNDVFIGHAIASHFDTSTQLAQELSESLLNLESFNGSDIMSRYLYLYHTKRCDFGETLKIVYQNLKDKIMINESLPISRENCRFDQLIIDEAMKITDGKLGGHTAGCGPVHRSFPLALC
;
A
#
# COMPACT_ATOMS: atom_id res chain seq x y z
N MET A 1 20.31 -1.57 20.05
CA MET A 1 19.84 -1.65 18.65
C MET A 1 18.69 -0.67 18.51
N VAL A 2 18.74 0.27 17.57
CA VAL A 2 17.65 1.25 17.36
C VAL A 2 16.54 0.56 16.57
N SER A 3 15.28 0.67 17.01
CA SER A 3 14.15 0.05 16.31
C SER A 3 13.94 0.68 14.93
N ILE A 4 13.38 -0.07 13.97
CA ILE A 4 13.03 0.46 12.64
C ILE A 4 12.11 1.67 12.79
N HIS A 5 11.15 1.65 13.72
CA HIS A 5 10.29 2.81 14.00
C HIS A 5 11.10 4.06 14.38
N ALA A 6 12.13 3.94 15.22
CA ALA A 6 12.98 5.06 15.60
C ALA A 6 13.86 5.55 14.43
N ARG A 7 14.36 4.64 13.58
CA ARG A 7 15.09 5.01 12.34
C ARG A 7 14.19 5.70 11.32
N CYS A 8 12.94 5.27 11.21
CA CYS A 8 11.98 5.82 10.26
C CYS A 8 11.38 7.16 10.73
N ASN A 9 11.38 7.47 12.03
CA ASN A 9 10.64 8.61 12.57
C ASN A 9 11.10 9.96 11.96
N ASP A 10 12.41 10.19 11.89
CA ASP A 10 12.95 11.43 11.31
C ASP A 10 12.80 11.47 9.78
N VAL A 11 12.88 10.30 9.13
CA VAL A 11 12.67 10.16 7.68
C VAL A 11 11.21 10.41 7.31
N PHE A 12 10.26 9.97 8.14
CA PHE A 12 8.83 10.26 7.98
C PHE A 12 8.55 11.75 8.09
N ILE A 13 9.19 12.46 9.02
CA ILE A 13 9.04 13.92 9.16
C ILE A 13 9.56 14.62 7.89
N GLY A 14 10.78 14.29 7.46
CA GLY A 14 11.36 14.86 6.24
C GLY A 14 10.51 14.57 4.99
N HIS A 15 10.02 13.34 4.87
CA HIS A 15 9.13 12.94 3.79
C HIS A 15 7.78 13.67 3.87
N ALA A 16 7.15 13.78 5.03
CA ALA A 16 5.87 14.47 5.21
C ALA A 16 5.98 15.96 4.84
N ILE A 17 7.08 16.62 5.21
CA ILE A 17 7.36 18.02 4.86
C ILE A 17 7.56 18.16 3.34
N ALA A 18 8.34 17.27 2.72
CA ALA A 18 8.67 17.35 1.30
C ALA A 18 7.51 16.90 0.38
N SER A 19 6.68 15.98 0.87
CA SER A 19 5.76 15.24 0.02
C SER A 19 4.63 16.12 -0.52
N HIS A 20 4.11 17.08 0.26
CA HIS A 20 2.81 17.75 0.02
C HIS A 20 1.62 16.79 -0.22
N PHE A 21 1.86 15.49 -0.41
CA PHE A 21 0.93 14.38 -0.56
C PHE A 21 0.85 13.63 0.76
N ASP A 22 -0.34 13.65 1.34
CA ASP A 22 -0.71 12.90 2.53
C ASP A 22 -0.61 11.37 2.32
N THR A 23 -0.79 10.93 1.08
CA THR A 23 -0.99 9.54 0.72
C THR A 23 0.30 8.74 0.74
N SER A 24 1.40 9.27 0.19
CA SER A 24 2.71 8.59 0.21
C SER A 24 3.23 8.41 1.63
N THR A 25 3.09 9.42 2.48
CA THR A 25 3.48 9.36 3.90
C THR A 25 2.72 8.25 4.62
N GLN A 26 1.39 8.18 4.44
CA GLN A 26 0.58 7.16 5.10
C GLN A 26 0.85 5.75 4.57
N LEU A 27 1.07 5.60 3.26
CA LEU A 27 1.45 4.33 2.67
C LEU A 27 2.85 3.88 3.12
N ALA A 28 3.77 4.81 3.34
CA ALA A 28 5.06 4.48 3.92
C ALA A 28 4.94 4.07 5.39
N GLN A 29 4.03 4.69 6.16
CA GLN A 29 3.76 4.29 7.55
C GLN A 29 3.22 2.86 7.63
N GLU A 30 2.22 2.53 6.81
CA GLU A 30 1.66 1.17 6.73
C GLU A 30 2.70 0.13 6.30
N LEU A 31 3.62 0.50 5.38
CA LEU A 31 4.74 -0.36 5.01
C LEU A 31 5.68 -0.61 6.19
N SER A 32 6.05 0.45 6.91
CA SER A 32 6.91 0.33 8.08
C SER A 32 6.26 -0.51 9.18
N GLU A 33 4.95 -0.36 9.41
CA GLU A 33 4.21 -1.20 10.38
C GLU A 33 4.21 -2.68 9.97
N SER A 34 4.05 -2.98 8.68
CA SER A 34 4.10 -4.36 8.19
C SER A 34 5.48 -4.99 8.43
N LEU A 35 6.55 -4.28 8.05
CA LEU A 35 7.93 -4.74 8.22
C LEU A 35 8.30 -4.95 9.69
N LEU A 36 7.83 -4.06 10.57
CA LEU A 36 8.03 -4.17 12.02
C LEU A 36 7.28 -5.36 12.62
N ASN A 37 6.02 -5.56 12.25
CA ASN A 37 5.18 -6.60 12.85
C ASN A 37 5.55 -8.01 12.39
N LEU A 38 5.99 -8.15 11.14
CA LEU A 38 6.29 -9.45 10.52
C LEU A 38 7.77 -9.76 10.44
N GLU A 39 8.64 -8.81 10.81
CA GLU A 39 10.10 -8.90 10.71
C GLU A 39 10.60 -9.35 9.32
N SER A 40 9.79 -9.12 8.29
CA SER A 40 10.00 -9.59 6.92
C SER A 40 9.13 -8.83 5.93
N PHE A 41 9.52 -8.84 4.66
CA PHE A 41 8.69 -8.30 3.59
C PHE A 41 7.52 -9.23 3.29
N ASN A 42 6.30 -8.73 3.41
CA ASN A 42 5.08 -9.47 3.11
C ASN A 42 4.15 -8.64 2.21
N GLY A 43 4.19 -8.90 0.91
CA GLY A 43 3.40 -8.16 -0.08
C GLY A 43 1.90 -8.21 0.18
N SER A 44 1.40 -9.34 0.66
CA SER A 44 0.00 -9.53 1.05
C SER A 44 -0.41 -8.61 2.19
N ASP A 45 0.32 -8.60 3.30
CA ASP A 45 0.02 -7.76 4.46
C ASP A 45 0.10 -6.26 4.11
N ILE A 46 1.13 -5.86 3.36
CA ILE A 46 1.30 -4.48 2.88
C ILE A 46 0.12 -4.06 2.02
N MET A 47 -0.27 -4.90 1.04
CA MET A 47 -1.35 -4.59 0.10
C MET A 47 -2.70 -4.52 0.80
N SER A 48 -2.94 -5.38 1.79
CA SER A 48 -4.10 -5.35 2.65
C SER A 48 -4.25 -4.06 3.44
N ARG A 49 -3.17 -3.61 4.08
CA ARG A 49 -3.12 -2.33 4.81
C ARG A 49 -3.42 -1.15 3.90
N TYR A 50 -2.84 -1.17 2.71
CA TYR A 50 -3.06 -0.12 1.71
C TYR A 50 -4.50 -0.06 1.22
N LEU A 51 -5.13 -1.22 0.98
CA LEU A 51 -6.53 -1.27 0.57
C LEU A 51 -7.46 -0.81 1.71
N TYR A 52 -7.16 -1.19 2.95
CA TYR A 52 -7.89 -0.69 4.11
C TYR A 52 -7.80 0.84 4.21
N LEU A 53 -6.61 1.41 4.03
CA LEU A 53 -6.40 2.86 4.01
C LEU A 53 -7.20 3.54 2.90
N TYR A 54 -7.20 2.97 1.70
CA TYR A 54 -7.98 3.46 0.56
C TYR A 54 -9.49 3.51 0.83
N HIS A 55 -10.01 2.55 1.60
CA HIS A 55 -11.44 2.50 1.91
C HIS A 55 -11.85 3.35 3.11
N THR A 56 -10.96 3.52 4.08
CA THR A 56 -11.32 4.16 5.36
C THR A 56 -10.92 5.62 5.44
N LYS A 57 -9.96 6.08 4.65
CA LYS A 57 -9.47 7.45 4.71
C LYS A 57 -9.71 8.22 3.41
N ARG A 58 -9.96 9.52 3.60
CA ARG A 58 -9.99 10.50 2.51
C ARG A 58 -8.57 10.97 2.22
N CYS A 59 -7.82 10.17 1.48
CA CYS A 59 -6.50 10.53 0.96
C CYS A 59 -6.56 10.51 -0.56
N ASP A 60 -5.83 11.40 -1.23
CA ASP A 60 -5.86 11.44 -2.69
C ASP A 60 -4.87 10.46 -3.32
N PHE A 61 -5.40 9.33 -3.76
CA PHE A 61 -4.65 8.30 -4.45
C PHE A 61 -4.49 8.62 -5.94
N GLY A 62 -3.33 8.33 -6.51
CA GLY A 62 -3.14 8.41 -7.96
C GLY A 62 -4.05 7.43 -8.72
N GLU A 63 -4.41 7.78 -9.96
CA GLU A 63 -5.39 7.05 -10.77
C GLU A 63 -5.04 5.56 -10.96
N THR A 64 -3.78 5.26 -11.30
CA THR A 64 -3.31 3.87 -11.43
C THR A 64 -3.56 3.06 -10.15
N LEU A 65 -3.31 3.67 -8.99
CA LEU A 65 -3.47 3.00 -7.71
C LEU A 65 -4.96 2.79 -7.36
N LYS A 66 -5.81 3.79 -7.67
CA LYS A 66 -7.26 3.68 -7.53
C LYS A 66 -7.80 2.48 -8.32
N ILE A 67 -7.33 2.28 -9.55
CA ILE A 67 -7.76 1.15 -10.39
C ILE A 67 -7.31 -0.21 -9.83
N VAL A 68 -6.04 -0.32 -9.38
CA VAL A 68 -5.55 -1.55 -8.72
C VAL A 68 -6.42 -1.88 -7.51
N TYR A 69 -6.68 -0.90 -6.66
CA TYR A 69 -7.42 -1.10 -5.42
C TYR A 69 -8.88 -1.45 -5.68
N GLN A 70 -9.50 -0.86 -6.70
CA GLN A 70 -10.83 -1.24 -7.14
C GLN A 70 -10.87 -2.69 -7.65
N ASN A 71 -9.90 -3.10 -8.49
CA ASN A 71 -9.82 -4.48 -8.98
C ASN A 71 -9.67 -5.49 -7.81
N LEU A 72 -8.86 -5.15 -6.80
CA LEU A 72 -8.70 -5.98 -5.60
C LEU A 72 -9.96 -6.04 -4.74
N LYS A 73 -10.63 -4.89 -4.55
CA LYS A 73 -11.89 -4.82 -3.81
C LYS A 73 -12.96 -5.70 -4.44
N ASP A 74 -13.09 -5.67 -5.76
CA ASP A 74 -14.08 -6.48 -6.48
C ASP A 74 -13.83 -7.98 -6.24
N LYS A 75 -12.58 -8.41 -6.12
CA LYS A 75 -12.21 -9.80 -5.78
C LYS A 75 -12.56 -10.17 -4.33
N ILE A 76 -12.49 -9.24 -3.37
CA ILE A 76 -12.97 -9.47 -1.99
C ILE A 76 -14.49 -9.61 -1.97
N MET A 77 -15.22 -8.70 -2.62
CA MET A 77 -16.69 -8.70 -2.62
C MET A 77 -17.30 -9.91 -3.33
N ILE A 78 -16.55 -10.53 -4.25
CA ILE A 78 -16.91 -11.83 -4.84
C ILE A 78 -16.80 -12.96 -3.80
N ASN A 79 -15.92 -12.84 -2.81
CA ASN A 79 -15.65 -13.90 -1.83
C ASN A 79 -16.40 -13.77 -0.49
N GLU A 80 -16.81 -12.58 -0.03
CA GLU A 80 -17.64 -12.45 1.19
C GLU A 80 -18.36 -11.09 1.30
N SER A 81 -19.52 -11.10 1.94
CA SER A 81 -20.38 -9.95 2.27
C SER A 81 -19.94 -9.17 3.53
N LEU A 82 -18.69 -9.35 3.97
CA LEU A 82 -18.15 -8.70 5.17
C LEU A 82 -17.56 -7.30 4.87
N PRO A 83 -17.65 -6.35 5.83
CA PRO A 83 -16.98 -5.06 5.72
C PRO A 83 -15.45 -5.23 5.70
N ILE A 84 -14.77 -4.41 4.90
CA ILE A 84 -13.31 -4.44 4.75
C ILE A 84 -12.65 -4.02 6.08
N SER A 85 -11.90 -4.94 6.69
CA SER A 85 -11.08 -4.70 7.89
C SER A 85 -9.63 -5.14 7.67
N ARG A 86 -8.70 -4.74 8.54
CA ARG A 86 -7.28 -5.16 8.45
C ARG A 86 -7.12 -6.68 8.62
N GLU A 87 -8.02 -7.32 9.34
CA GLU A 87 -8.00 -8.75 9.66
C GLU A 87 -8.54 -9.60 8.51
N ASN A 88 -9.54 -9.09 7.80
CA ASN A 88 -10.29 -9.84 6.78
C ASN A 88 -9.91 -9.45 5.34
N CYS A 89 -9.14 -8.39 5.18
CA CYS A 89 -8.51 -8.04 3.92
C CYS A 89 -7.18 -8.78 3.85
N ARG A 90 -7.12 -9.96 3.23
CA ARG A 90 -5.87 -10.66 2.90
C ARG A 90 -5.93 -11.18 1.47
N PHE A 91 -4.82 -11.02 0.76
CA PHE A 91 -4.71 -11.41 -0.64
C PHE A 91 -3.57 -12.39 -0.81
N ASP A 92 -3.82 -13.49 -1.51
CA ASP A 92 -2.73 -14.27 -2.07
C ASP A 92 -1.97 -13.45 -3.11
N GLN A 93 -0.66 -13.66 -3.20
CA GLN A 93 0.20 -12.95 -4.15
C GLN A 93 -0.34 -13.07 -5.59
N LEU A 94 -0.90 -14.22 -5.97
CA LEU A 94 -1.51 -14.43 -7.28
C LEU A 94 -2.68 -13.46 -7.57
N ILE A 95 -3.50 -13.14 -6.56
CA ILE A 95 -4.61 -12.20 -6.71
C ILE A 95 -4.07 -10.77 -6.90
N ILE A 96 -3.01 -10.42 -6.18
CA ILE A 96 -2.32 -9.14 -6.33
C ILE A 96 -1.77 -9.01 -7.75
N ASP A 97 -1.04 -10.02 -8.21
CA ASP A 97 -0.43 -10.03 -9.54
C ASP A 97 -1.49 -9.95 -10.65
N GLU A 98 -2.62 -10.66 -10.51
CA GLU A 98 -3.74 -10.57 -11.44
C GLU A 98 -4.33 -9.15 -11.50
N ALA A 99 -4.57 -8.52 -10.34
CA ALA A 99 -5.11 -7.16 -10.28
C ALA A 99 -4.17 -6.14 -10.91
N MET A 100 -2.85 -6.28 -10.71
CA MET A 100 -1.84 -5.44 -11.36
C MET A 100 -1.86 -5.62 -12.88
N LYS A 101 -1.90 -6.88 -13.36
CA LYS A 101 -1.94 -7.20 -14.79
C LYS A 101 -3.20 -6.65 -15.47
N ILE A 102 -4.35 -6.74 -14.81
CA ILE A 102 -5.61 -6.15 -15.32
C ILE A 102 -5.48 -4.63 -15.40
N THR A 103 -4.92 -3.98 -14.37
CA THR A 103 -4.70 -2.52 -14.40
C THR A 103 -3.76 -2.11 -15.53
N ASP A 104 -2.66 -2.83 -15.70
CA ASP A 104 -1.68 -2.54 -16.76
C ASP A 104 -2.31 -2.64 -18.16
N GLY A 105 -3.09 -3.70 -18.41
CA GLY A 105 -3.86 -3.84 -19.64
C GLY A 105 -4.90 -2.73 -19.84
N LYS A 106 -5.65 -2.36 -18.79
CA LYS A 106 -6.64 -1.25 -18.83
C LYS A 106 -6.00 0.10 -19.17
N LEU A 107 -4.78 0.33 -18.71
CA LEU A 107 -4.03 1.57 -18.94
C LEU A 107 -3.12 1.50 -20.17
N GLY A 108 -3.17 0.43 -20.96
CA GLY A 108 -2.32 0.28 -22.15
C GLY A 108 -0.82 0.30 -21.84
N GLY A 109 -0.40 -0.19 -20.67
CA GLY A 109 0.99 -0.16 -20.20
C GLY A 109 1.43 1.17 -19.60
N HIS A 110 0.56 2.18 -19.48
CA HIS A 110 0.87 3.47 -18.87
C HIS A 110 0.78 3.42 -17.33
N THR A 111 1.56 2.54 -16.71
CA THR A 111 1.58 2.30 -15.25
C THR A 111 2.84 2.83 -14.55
N ALA A 112 3.77 3.44 -15.29
CA ALA A 112 5.06 3.93 -14.79
C ALA A 112 4.95 5.27 -14.02
N GLY A 113 4.21 5.27 -12.91
CA GLY A 113 4.12 6.39 -11.98
C GLY A 113 5.18 6.35 -10.87
N CYS A 114 5.41 7.48 -10.20
CA CYS A 114 6.33 7.58 -9.06
C CYS A 114 5.76 7.08 -7.72
N GLY A 115 4.47 6.73 -7.68
CA GLY A 115 3.77 6.31 -6.47
C GLY A 115 4.49 5.21 -5.65
N PRO A 116 4.98 4.12 -6.27
CA PRO A 116 5.76 3.11 -5.55
C PRO A 116 7.04 3.65 -4.91
N VAL A 117 7.77 4.54 -5.60
CA VAL A 117 9.03 5.11 -5.12
C VAL A 117 8.80 6.05 -3.95
N HIS A 118 7.73 6.85 -3.98
CA HIS A 118 7.43 7.80 -2.91
C HIS A 118 7.19 7.13 -1.56
N ARG A 119 6.80 5.86 -1.52
CA ARG A 119 6.48 5.13 -0.29
C ARG A 119 7.50 4.06 0.12
N SER A 120 8.57 3.85 -0.67
CA SER A 120 9.46 2.68 -0.50
C SER A 120 10.63 2.88 0.47
N PHE A 121 10.88 4.10 0.96
CA PHE A 121 12.02 4.39 1.83
C PHE A 121 12.12 3.51 3.11
N PRO A 122 11.03 3.04 3.74
CA PRO A 122 11.15 2.12 4.89
C PRO A 122 11.89 0.82 4.56
N LEU A 123 11.89 0.38 3.29
CA LEU A 123 12.64 -0.83 2.87
C LEU A 123 14.15 -0.66 3.03
N ALA A 124 14.67 0.56 2.86
CA ALA A 124 16.09 0.86 3.03
C ALA A 124 16.51 1.03 4.50
N LEU A 125 15.53 1.08 5.41
CA LEU A 125 15.72 1.30 6.85
C LEU A 125 15.53 0.03 7.68
N CYS A 126 15.27 -1.10 7.03
CA CYS A 126 15.27 -2.42 7.66
C CYS A 126 16.70 -2.95 7.69
#